data_AF-A0A7L5Y1B3-F1
#
_entry.id   AF-A0A7L5Y1B3-F1
#
_cell.length_a   1.000
_cell.length_b   1.000
_cell.length_c   1.000
_cell.angle_alpha   90.00
_cell.angle_beta   90.00
_cell.angle_gamma   90.00
#
_symmetry.space_group_name_H-M   'P 1'
#
loop_
_entity.id
_entity.type
_entity.pdbx_description
1 polymer ?
#
loop_
_entity_poly.entity_id
_entity_poly.type
_entity_poly.pdbx_seq_one_letter_code
_entity_poly.pdbx_strand_id
1 'polypeptide(L)' 'MAPLTEVEAAARALGHHKFFVQPDGGCWGVYARTSDGARIEILLDPMTLAVVRQGRS' A
#
# COMPACT_ATOMS: atom_id res chain seq x y z
N MET A 1 9.04 10.43 -6.51
CA MET A 1 8.26 9.21 -6.18
C MET A 1 9.25 8.14 -5.75
N ALA A 2 9.08 7.57 -4.57
CA ALA A 2 9.93 6.52 -4.02
C ALA A 2 9.92 5.29 -4.94
N PRO A 3 11.04 4.54 -5.04
CA PRO A 3 11.13 3.35 -5.88
C PRO A 3 10.19 2.25 -5.38
N LEU A 4 9.68 1.44 -6.32
CA LEU A 4 8.72 0.36 -6.03
C LEU A 4 9.21 -0.57 -4.91
N THR A 5 10.50 -0.88 -4.86
CA THR A 5 11.12 -1.73 -3.83
C THR A 5 10.96 -1.18 -2.41
N GLU A 6 11.01 0.14 -2.24
CA GLU A 6 10.79 0.78 -0.93
C GLU A 6 9.30 0.76 -0.54
N VAL A 7 8.41 0.92 -1.52
CA VAL A 7 6.96 0.82 -1.31
C VAL A 7 6.56 -0.60 -0.89
N GLU A 8 7.14 -1.61 -1.54
CA GLU A 8 6.93 -3.01 -1.16
C GLU A 8 7.47 -3.30 0.25
N ALA A 9 8.61 -2.72 0.62
CA ALA A 9 9.16 -2.85 1.97
C ALA A 9 8.23 -2.19 3.01
N ALA A 10 7.70 -1.00 2.73
CA ALA A 10 6.71 -0.33 3.57
C ALA A 10 5.43 -1.16 3.71
N ALA A 11 4.90 -1.74 2.62
CA ALA A 11 3.74 -2.62 2.66
C ALA A 11 3.96 -3.87 3.52
N ARG A 12 5.16 -4.47 3.46
CA ARG A 12 5.54 -5.59 4.34
C ARG A 12 5.65 -5.16 5.81
N ALA A 13 6.19 -3.98 6.08
CA ALA A 13 6.27 -3.42 7.43
C ALA A 13 4.88 -3.14 8.04
N LEU A 14 3.89 -2.85 7.19
CA LEU A 14 2.47 -2.74 7.58
C LEU A 14 1.81 -4.11 7.83
N GLY A 15 2.53 -5.22 7.70
CA GLY A 15 2.04 -6.58 7.96
C GLY A 15 1.34 -7.23 6.77
N HIS A 16 1.41 -6.63 5.58
CA HIS A 16 0.84 -7.22 4.38
C HIS A 16 1.89 -8.07 3.66
N HIS A 17 1.63 -9.37 3.52
CA HIS A 17 2.54 -10.31 2.85
C HIS A 17 2.11 -10.68 1.42
N LYS A 18 0.83 -10.45 1.09
CA LYS A 18 0.29 -10.58 -0.27
C LYS A 18 -0.39 -9.26 -0.64
N PHE A 19 0.28 -8.50 -1.49
CA PHE A 19 -0.21 -7.19 -1.92
C PHE A 19 0.22 -6.91 -3.36
N PHE A 20 -0.46 -5.95 -3.97
CA PHE A 20 -0.14 -5.38 -5.26
C PHE A 20 0.07 -3.88 -5.10
N VAL A 21 1.12 -3.34 -5.71
CA VAL A 21 1.47 -1.93 -5.65
C VAL A 21 1.30 -1.32 -7.04
N GLN A 22 0.62 -0.19 -7.11
CA GLN A 22 0.52 0.62 -8.34
C GLN A 22 0.47 2.11 -8.01
N PRO A 23 0.85 2.99 -8.95
CA PRO A 23 0.57 4.41 -8.82
C PRO A 23 -0.95 4.65 -8.85
N ASP A 24 -1.46 5.50 -7.96
CA ASP A 24 -2.87 5.92 -7.94
C ASP A 24 -2.99 7.40 -7.54
N GLY A 25 -3.48 8.23 -8.45
CA GLY A 25 -3.76 9.64 -8.16
C GLY A 25 -2.57 10.47 -7.66
N GLY A 26 -1.34 10.10 -8.06
CA GLY A 26 -0.11 10.72 -7.56
C GLY A 26 0.43 10.14 -6.24
N CYS A 27 -0.26 9.16 -5.67
CA CYS A 27 0.18 8.36 -4.52
C CYS A 27 0.61 6.96 -4.95
N TRP A 28 1.16 6.19 -4.01
CA TRP A 28 1.32 4.75 -4.16
C TRP A 28 0.11 4.03 -3.54
N GLY A 29 -0.64 3.30 -4.36
CA GLY A 29 -1.72 2.42 -3.91
C GLY A 29 -1.20 1.03 -3.60
N VAL A 30 -1.37 0.60 -2.35
CA VAL A 30 -1.09 -0.77 -1.89
C VAL A 30 -2.41 -1.49 -1.66
N TYR A 31 -2.66 -2.50 -2.46
CA TYR A 31 -3.85 -3.34 -2.39
C TYR A 31 -3.48 -4.68 -1.77
N ALA A 32 -3.98 -4.97 -0.58
CA ALA A 32 -3.78 -6.22 0.11
C ALA A 32 -5.11 -6.98 0.28
N ARG A 33 -5.01 -8.29 0.50
CA ARG A 33 -6.15 -9.10 0.97
C ARG A 33 -5.85 -9.61 2.37
N THR A 34 -6.82 -9.47 3.26
CA THR A 34 -6.76 -10.06 4.61
C THR A 34 -7.11 -11.55 4.57
N SER A 35 -6.84 -12.24 5.68
CA SER A 35 -7.14 -13.66 5.84
C SER A 35 -8.64 -13.99 5.74
N ASP A 36 -9.50 -13.04 6.11
CA ASP A 36 -10.96 -13.13 5.97
C ASP A 36 -11.47 -12.75 4.56
N GLY A 37 -10.55 -12.50 3.61
CA GLY A 37 -10.88 -12.22 2.21
C GLY A 37 -11.24 -10.77 1.90
N ALA A 38 -11.28 -9.89 2.90
CA ALA A 38 -11.54 -8.46 2.68
C ALA A 38 -10.38 -7.80 1.91
N ARG A 39 -10.71 -6.76 1.14
CA ARG A 39 -9.70 -6.00 0.39
C ARG A 39 -9.34 -4.76 1.19
N ILE A 40 -8.05 -4.57 1.42
CA ILE A 40 -7.51 -3.35 2.00
C ILE A 40 -6.85 -2.56 0.90
N GLU A 41 -7.17 -1.27 0.85
CA GLU A 41 -6.49 -0.28 0.01
C GLU A 41 -5.80 0.72 0.93
N ILE A 42 -4.51 0.95 0.68
CA ILE A 42 -3.70 1.92 1.42
C ILE A 42 -3.09 2.86 0.40
N LEU A 43 -3.30 4.16 0.57
CA LEU A 43 -2.60 5.18 -0.20
C LEU A 43 -1.43 5.69 0.62
N LEU A 44 -0.24 5.61 0.03
CA LEU A 44 1.00 6.09 0.60
C LEU A 44 1.47 7.35 -0.12
N ASP A 45 1.99 8.30 0.64
CA ASP A 45 2.62 9.50 0.10
C ASP A 45 3.79 9.11 -0.80
N PRO A 46 3.87 9.65 -2.03
CA PRO A 46 4.85 9.20 -3.02
C PRO A 46 6.29 9.53 -2.64
N MET A 47 6.56 10.40 -1.66
CA MET A 47 7.91 10.82 -1.29
C MET A 47 8.34 10.27 0.07
N THR A 48 7.41 10.22 1.02
CA THR A 48 7.67 9.86 2.42
C THR A 48 7.17 8.47 2.79
N LEU A 49 6.35 7.83 1.94
CA LEU A 49 5.67 6.57 2.21
C LEU A 49 4.77 6.58 3.46
N ALA A 50 4.40 7.76 3.96
CA ALA A 50 3.44 7.90 5.03
C ALA A 50 2.04 7.48 4.55
N VAL A 51 1.26 6.84 5.42
CA VAL A 51 -0.13 6.47 5.10
C VAL A 51 -0.98 7.74 5.01
N VAL A 52 -1.47 8.04 3.81
CA VAL A 52 -2.36 9.16 3.51
C VAL A 52 -3.82 8.74 3.72
N ARG A 53 -4.14 7.50 3.34
CA ARG A 53 -5.49 6.95 3.48
C ARG A 53 -5.43 5.43 3.64
N GLN A 54 -6.35 4.89 4.43
CA GLN A 54 -6.58 3.45 4.50
C GLN A 54 -8.08 3.18 4.43
N GLY A 55 -8.47 2.30 3.51
CA GLY A 55 -9.85 1.84 3.32
C GLY A 55 -9.91 0.31 3.37
N ARG A 56 -11.02 -0.20 3.91
CA ARG A 56 -11.34 -1.62 3.91
C ARG A 56 -12.69 -1.82 3.23
N SER A 57 -12.73 -2.72 2.25
CA SER A 57 -13.92 -3.12 1.48
C SER A 57 -14.20 -4.60 1.63
#